data_AF-A0A8S3HBP0-F1
#
_entry.id   AF-A0A8S3HBP0-F1
#
_cell.length_a   1.000
_cell.length_b   1.000
_cell.length_c   1.000
_cell.angle_alpha   90.00
_cell.angle_beta   90.00
_cell.angle_gamma   90.00
#
_symmetry.space_group_name_H-M   'P 1'
#
loop_
_entity.id
_entity.type
_entity.pdbx_description
1 polymer ?
#
loop_
_entity_poly.entity_id
_entity_poly.type
_entity_poly.pdbx_seq_one_letter_code
_entity_poly.pdbx_strand_id
1 'polypeptide(L)'
;EWRVALIYKSSYYLAITYFCNGLIAEDNKKHGECVCYYENSIKRLTDGWKTAEKISTDKINVYKEANTFTNDMIMRKYKVAKRDNDNVYFEKIPALSSLPTLQGAIVAKSQVFDCHDPDVSGPDIFQKLIPMVNKSLLLL
;
A
#
# COMPACT_ATOMS: atom_id res chain seq x y z
N GLU A 1 2.67 -18.29 4.58
CA GLU A 1 2.23 -17.55 3.38
C GLU A 1 1.90 -16.07 3.64
N TRP A 2 1.02 -15.74 4.59
CA TRP A 2 0.56 -14.36 4.82
C TRP A 2 1.70 -13.36 5.09
N ARG A 3 2.67 -13.76 5.93
CA ARG A 3 3.86 -12.95 6.22
C ARG A 3 4.62 -12.57 4.94
N VAL A 4 4.85 -13.53 4.04
CA VAL A 4 5.57 -13.29 2.78
C VAL A 4 4.79 -12.36 1.87
N ALA A 5 3.48 -12.57 1.74
CA ALA A 5 2.60 -11.70 0.97
C ALA A 5 2.56 -10.27 1.52
N LEU A 6 2.50 -10.09 2.85
CA LEU A 6 2.53 -8.77 3.48
C LEU A 6 3.88 -8.06 3.29
N ILE A 7 5.00 -8.78 3.41
CA ILE A 7 6.33 -8.23 3.14
C ILE A 7 6.42 -7.75 1.69
N TYR A 8 5.97 -8.58 0.73
CA TYR A 8 5.94 -8.19 -0.67
C TYR A 8 5.06 -6.97 -0.92
N LYS A 9 3.81 -6.98 -0.43
CA LYS A 9 2.88 -5.86 -0.59
C LYS A 9 3.43 -4.57 0.01
N SER A 10 4.06 -4.62 1.18
CA SER A 10 4.70 -3.46 1.80
C SER A 10 5.78 -2.87 0.89
N SER A 11 6.70 -3.71 0.37
CA SER A 11 7.74 -3.28 -0.58
C SER A 11 7.15 -2.75 -1.89
N TYR A 12 6.11 -3.39 -2.41
CA TYR A 12 5.43 -3.01 -3.64
C TYR A 12 4.75 -1.65 -3.54
N TYR A 13 3.97 -1.41 -2.48
CA TYR A 13 3.32 -0.11 -2.27
C TYR A 13 4.35 0.98 -1.95
N LEU A 14 5.46 0.67 -1.28
CA LEU A 14 6.54 1.62 -1.08
C LEU A 14 7.21 2.01 -2.42
N ALA A 15 7.40 1.04 -3.33
CA ALA A 15 7.90 1.31 -4.68
C ALA A 15 6.95 2.24 -5.46
N ILE A 16 5.63 2.01 -5.37
CA ILE A 16 4.62 2.90 -5.96
C ILE A 16 4.73 4.30 -5.35
N THR A 17 4.85 4.43 -4.03
CA THR A 17 5.01 5.74 -3.38
C THR A 17 6.24 6.48 -3.89
N TYR A 18 7.39 5.81 -4.00
CA TYR A 18 8.58 6.43 -4.61
C TYR A 18 8.36 6.81 -6.07
N PHE A 19 7.68 5.97 -6.86
CA PHE A 19 7.36 6.30 -8.24
C PHE A 19 6.48 7.56 -8.35
N CYS A 20 5.43 7.66 -7.54
CA CYS A 20 4.58 8.86 -7.49
C CYS A 20 5.37 10.12 -7.08
N ASN A 21 6.30 10.01 -6.12
CA ASN A 21 7.17 11.14 -5.77
C ASN A 21 8.15 11.50 -6.89
N GLY A 22 8.61 10.51 -7.67
CA GLY A 22 9.37 10.74 -8.88
C GLY A 22 8.59 11.53 -9.94
N LEU A 23 7.30 11.23 -10.11
CA LEU A 23 6.41 12.01 -10.98
C LEU A 23 6.22 13.45 -10.47
N ILE A 24 5.99 13.64 -9.17
CA ILE A 24 5.89 14.97 -8.57
C ILE A 24 7.21 15.75 -8.72
N ALA A 25 8.35 15.10 -8.58
CA ALA A 25 9.65 15.72 -8.80
C ALA A 25 9.88 16.09 -10.29
N GLU A 26 9.41 15.25 -11.22
CA GLU A 26 9.40 15.51 -12.67
C GLU A 26 8.58 16.78 -12.97
N ASP A 27 7.35 16.88 -12.44
CA ASP A 27 6.46 18.04 -12.61
C ASP A 27 7.05 19.33 -12.03
N ASN A 28 7.79 19.21 -10.92
CA ASN A 28 8.47 20.33 -10.27
C ASN A 28 9.86 20.64 -10.88
N LYS A 29 10.25 19.97 -11.97
CA LYS A 29 11.55 20.15 -12.65
C LYS A 29 12.76 19.92 -11.73
N LYS A 30 12.64 19.00 -10.79
CA LYS A 30 13.71 18.55 -9.89
C LYS A 30 14.29 17.24 -10.45
N HIS A 31 15.07 17.34 -11.51
CA HIS A 31 15.51 16.20 -12.31
C HIS A 31 16.42 15.23 -11.53
N GLY A 32 17.28 15.75 -10.64
CA GLY A 32 18.10 14.92 -9.76
C GLY A 32 17.28 14.14 -8.73
N GLU A 33 16.28 14.78 -8.10
CA GLU A 33 15.35 14.12 -7.16
C GLU A 33 14.51 13.06 -7.88
N CYS A 34 14.03 13.37 -9.08
CA CYS A 34 13.25 12.46 -9.92
C CYS A 34 14.00 11.14 -10.18
N VAL A 35 15.27 11.23 -10.58
CA VAL A 35 16.14 10.06 -10.79
C VAL A 35 16.31 9.25 -9.49
N CYS A 36 16.56 9.91 -8.37
CA CYS A 36 16.71 9.25 -7.07
C CYS A 36 15.45 8.45 -6.68
N TYR A 37 14.26 9.04 -6.84
CA TYR A 37 13.00 8.38 -6.53
C TYR A 37 12.75 7.16 -7.42
N TYR A 38 12.97 7.27 -8.73
CA TYR A 38 12.78 6.15 -9.65
C TYR A 38 13.77 5.01 -9.39
N GLU A 39 15.04 5.31 -9.14
CA GLU A 39 16.05 4.30 -8.78
C GLU A 39 15.65 3.52 -7.51
N ASN A 40 15.21 4.24 -6.47
CA ASN A 40 14.77 3.61 -5.22
C ASN A 40 13.46 2.84 -5.36
N SER A 41 12.56 3.29 -6.25
CA SER A 41 11.34 2.55 -6.60
C SER A 41 11.67 1.18 -7.21
N ILE A 42 12.56 1.14 -8.21
CA ILE A 42 13.02 -0.10 -8.86
C ILE A 42 13.68 -1.04 -7.83
N LYS A 43 14.55 -0.50 -6.98
CA LYS A 43 15.24 -1.27 -5.94
C LYS A 43 14.26 -1.94 -4.99
N ARG A 44 13.26 -1.20 -4.48
CA ARG A 44 12.25 -1.75 -3.56
C ARG A 44 11.39 -2.81 -4.20
N LEU A 45 10.99 -2.61 -5.45
CA LEU A 45 10.20 -3.60 -6.19
C LEU A 45 11.01 -4.90 -6.38
N THR A 46 12.27 -4.77 -6.78
CA THR A 46 13.18 -5.91 -6.98
C THR A 46 13.44 -6.68 -5.69
N ASP A 47 13.74 -5.99 -4.59
CA ASP A 47 14.01 -6.64 -3.30
C ASP A 47 12.76 -7.28 -2.69
N GLY A 48 11.59 -6.64 -2.87
CA GLY A 48 10.29 -7.23 -2.52
C GLY A 48 10.04 -8.52 -3.30
N TRP A 49 10.27 -8.51 -4.61
CA TRP A 49 10.02 -9.66 -5.49
C TRP A 49 10.84 -10.89 -5.10
N LYS A 50 12.13 -10.74 -4.77
CA LYS A 50 12.99 -11.84 -4.25
C LYS A 50 12.38 -12.57 -3.05
N THR A 51 11.57 -11.86 -2.26
CA THR A 51 10.89 -12.45 -1.10
C THR A 51 9.60 -13.16 -1.52
N ALA A 52 8.89 -12.61 -2.51
CA ALA A 52 7.63 -13.14 -3.04
C ALA A 52 7.79 -14.45 -3.84
N GLU A 53 8.97 -14.68 -4.43
CA GLU A 53 9.29 -15.94 -5.14
C GLU A 53 9.17 -17.21 -4.27
N LYS A 54 9.08 -17.04 -2.95
CA LYS A 54 8.88 -18.13 -1.97
C LYS A 54 7.41 -18.50 -1.73
N ILE A 55 6.45 -17.84 -2.41
CA ILE A 55 5.01 -18.12 -2.29
C ILE A 55 4.63 -19.31 -3.20
N SER A 56 3.64 -20.09 -2.78
CA SER A 56 3.06 -21.19 -3.57
C SER A 56 2.55 -20.74 -4.95
N THR A 57 2.65 -21.64 -5.93
CA THR A 57 2.50 -21.36 -7.37
C THR A 57 1.15 -20.77 -7.77
N ASP A 58 0.05 -21.11 -7.10
CA ASP A 58 -1.28 -20.64 -7.51
C ASP A 58 -1.49 -19.14 -7.23
N LYS A 59 -0.90 -18.62 -6.16
CA LYS A 59 -1.02 -17.19 -5.78
C LYS A 59 0.08 -16.33 -6.40
N ILE A 60 1.18 -16.94 -6.87
CA ILE A 60 2.32 -16.19 -7.38
C ILE A 60 2.04 -15.51 -8.73
N ASN A 61 1.15 -16.08 -9.54
CA ASN A 61 0.87 -15.57 -10.89
C ASN A 61 0.31 -14.14 -10.88
N VAL A 62 -0.64 -13.85 -9.98
CA VAL A 62 -1.22 -12.52 -9.82
C VAL A 62 -0.16 -11.50 -9.39
N TYR A 63 0.70 -11.88 -8.44
CA TYR A 63 1.80 -11.00 -8.01
C TYR A 63 2.82 -10.81 -9.12
N LYS A 64 3.12 -11.86 -9.89
CA LYS A 64 4.08 -11.81 -10.99
C LYS A 64 3.66 -10.85 -12.08
N GLU A 65 2.41 -10.94 -12.52
CA GLU A 65 1.88 -10.04 -13.55
C GLU A 65 1.92 -8.57 -13.09
N ALA A 66 1.42 -8.29 -11.89
CA ALA A 66 1.45 -6.93 -11.33
C ALA A 66 2.87 -6.41 -11.15
N ASN A 67 3.81 -7.27 -10.73
CA ASN A 67 5.22 -6.93 -10.56
C ASN A 67 5.87 -6.58 -11.89
N THR A 68 5.71 -7.43 -12.90
CA THR A 68 6.29 -7.24 -14.24
C THR A 68 5.77 -5.96 -14.86
N PHE A 69 4.45 -5.75 -14.86
CA PHE A 69 3.83 -4.53 -15.40
C PHE A 69 4.39 -3.26 -14.74
N THR A 70 4.42 -3.26 -13.40
CA THR A 70 4.87 -2.09 -12.63
C THR A 70 6.36 -1.84 -12.83
N ASN A 71 7.17 -2.90 -12.87
CA ASN A 71 8.61 -2.79 -13.11
C ASN A 71 8.90 -2.19 -14.49
N ASP A 72 8.21 -2.64 -15.54
CA ASP A 72 8.42 -2.15 -16.90
C ASP A 72 8.06 -0.67 -17.02
N MET A 73 6.96 -0.25 -16.39
CA MET A 73 6.53 1.15 -16.34
C MET A 73 7.58 2.04 -15.65
N ILE A 74 8.03 1.66 -14.44
CA ILE A 74 9.01 2.44 -13.68
C ILE A 74 10.35 2.48 -14.42
N MET A 75 10.81 1.34 -14.95
CA MET A 75 12.07 1.25 -15.70
C MET A 75 12.07 2.14 -16.94
N ARG A 76 10.95 2.22 -17.67
CA ARG A 76 10.82 3.12 -18.82
C ARG A 76 11.00 4.58 -18.40
N LYS A 77 10.32 5.02 -17.33
CA LYS A 77 10.43 6.38 -16.80
C LYS A 77 11.83 6.68 -16.27
N TYR A 78 12.42 5.77 -15.51
CA TYR A 78 13.79 5.89 -15.00
C TYR A 78 14.81 6.10 -16.11
N LYS A 79 14.78 5.27 -17.16
CA LYS A 79 15.74 5.35 -18.28
C LYS A 79 15.71 6.72 -18.95
N VAL A 80 14.52 7.28 -19.16
CA VAL A 80 14.36 8.63 -19.74
C VAL A 80 14.91 9.68 -18.79
N ALA A 81 14.44 9.70 -17.54
CA ALA A 81 14.87 10.69 -16.54
C ALA A 81 16.38 10.66 -16.31
N LYS A 82 16.98 9.47 -16.21
CA LYS A 82 18.43 9.30 -16.02
C LYS A 82 19.21 9.80 -17.22
N ARG A 83 18.81 9.41 -18.44
CA ARG A 83 19.45 9.88 -19.68
C ARG A 83 19.38 11.39 -19.79
N ASP A 84 18.23 12.00 -19.54
CA ASP A 84 18.05 13.44 -19.70
C ASP A 84 18.83 14.19 -18.61
N ASN A 85 18.87 13.69 -17.39
CA ASN A 85 19.71 14.27 -16.34
C ASN A 85 21.20 14.16 -16.67
N ASP A 86 21.66 13.06 -17.25
CA ASP A 86 23.07 12.84 -17.55
C ASP A 86 23.58 13.65 -18.76
N ASN A 87 22.69 14.09 -19.65
CA ASN A 87 23.07 14.74 -20.90
C ASN A 87 22.56 16.17 -21.05
N VAL A 88 21.54 16.57 -20.30
CA VAL A 88 20.87 17.87 -20.44
C VAL A 88 20.93 18.68 -19.14
N TYR A 89 20.43 18.12 -18.04
CA TYR A 89 20.23 18.90 -16.80
C TYR A 89 21.45 18.92 -15.89
N PHE A 90 22.21 17.83 -15.85
CA PHE A 90 23.38 17.65 -15.00
C PHE A 90 23.12 17.95 -13.51
N GLU A 91 21.89 17.74 -13.03
CA GLU A 91 21.58 17.94 -11.62
C GLU A 91 22.22 16.85 -10.77
N LYS A 92 22.69 17.24 -9.58
CA LYS A 92 23.19 16.29 -8.60
C LYS A 92 22.05 15.42 -8.09
N ILE A 93 22.25 14.11 -8.17
CA ILE A 93 21.31 13.13 -7.60
C ILE A 93 21.48 13.12 -6.07
N PRO A 94 20.45 13.48 -5.28
CA PRO A 94 20.54 13.50 -3.82
C PRO A 94 20.47 12.08 -3.24
N ALA A 95 20.90 11.92 -1.98
CA ALA A 95 20.69 10.68 -1.25
C ALA A 95 19.21 10.58 -0.80
N LEU A 96 18.64 9.37 -0.79
CA LEU A 96 17.24 9.18 -0.36
C LEU A 96 16.99 9.72 1.06
N SER A 97 17.96 9.59 1.97
CA SER A 97 17.87 10.10 3.35
C SER A 97 17.84 11.62 3.45
N SER A 98 18.22 12.33 2.39
CA SER A 98 18.16 13.80 2.33
C SER A 98 16.83 14.33 1.79
N LEU A 99 15.96 13.44 1.29
CA LEU A 99 14.63 13.79 0.80
C LEU A 99 13.62 13.88 1.96
N PRO A 100 12.54 14.66 1.81
CA PRO A 100 11.50 14.76 2.83
C PRO A 100 10.94 13.39 3.23
N THR A 101 10.68 13.21 4.53
CA THR A 101 10.07 11.97 5.03
C THR A 101 8.65 11.84 4.49
N LEU A 102 8.34 10.67 3.93
CA LEU A 102 7.01 10.37 3.39
C LEU A 102 6.01 10.16 4.54
N GLN A 103 5.00 11.02 4.61
CA GLN A 103 3.90 10.88 5.57
C GLN A 103 2.70 10.20 4.92
N GLY A 104 2.23 9.11 5.53
CA GLY A 104 1.04 8.40 5.06
C GLY A 104 -0.24 9.15 5.43
N ALA A 105 -1.23 9.13 4.54
CA ALA A 105 -2.59 9.58 4.81
C ALA A 105 -3.49 8.38 5.15
N ILE A 106 -4.11 8.39 6.32
CA ILE A 106 -5.09 7.36 6.72
C ILE A 106 -6.47 7.82 6.24
N VAL A 107 -6.91 7.27 5.11
CA VAL A 107 -8.22 7.60 4.50
C VAL A 107 -9.32 6.58 4.81
N ALA A 108 -8.93 5.38 5.24
CA ALA A 108 -9.88 4.32 5.62
C ALA A 108 -10.17 4.38 7.12
N LYS A 109 -11.43 4.16 7.48
CA LYS A 109 -11.88 3.98 8.86
C LYS A 109 -12.57 2.62 8.98
N SER A 110 -12.47 1.98 10.14
CA SER A 110 -13.27 0.80 10.45
C SER A 110 -14.74 1.17 10.48
N GLN A 111 -15.57 0.38 9.81
CA GLN A 111 -17.02 0.52 9.94
C GLN A 111 -17.45 0.10 11.34
N VAL A 112 -18.27 0.92 11.99
CA VAL A 112 -18.88 0.55 13.27
C VAL A 112 -19.98 -0.46 12.99
N PHE A 113 -19.98 -1.55 13.76
CA PHE A 113 -21.01 -2.57 13.71
C PHE A 113 -21.84 -2.50 14.99
N ASP A 114 -23.15 -2.33 14.85
CA ASP A 114 -24.11 -2.40 15.95
C ASP A 114 -24.94 -3.69 15.80
N CYS A 115 -24.82 -4.60 16.76
CA CYS A 115 -25.56 -5.86 16.76
C CYS A 115 -27.03 -5.70 17.15
N HIS A 116 -27.43 -4.52 17.63
CA HIS A 116 -28.78 -4.20 18.07
C HIS A 116 -29.53 -3.27 17.11
N ASP A 117 -28.94 -2.94 15.96
CA ASP A 117 -29.55 -2.10 14.94
C ASP A 117 -30.86 -2.75 14.44
N PRO A 118 -32.05 -2.19 14.74
CA PRO A 118 -33.33 -2.77 14.34
C PRO A 118 -33.56 -2.72 12.82
N ASP A 119 -32.89 -1.80 12.10
CA ASP A 119 -32.98 -1.70 10.64
C ASP A 119 -32.19 -2.84 9.96
N VAL A 120 -31.21 -3.43 10.65
CA VAL A 120 -30.42 -4.58 10.18
C VAL A 120 -30.96 -5.90 10.71
N SER A 121 -31.24 -5.98 12.01
CA SER A 121 -31.65 -7.21 12.70
C SER A 121 -33.16 -7.50 12.60
N GLY A 122 -33.97 -6.48 12.29
CA GLY A 122 -35.42 -6.57 12.33
C GLY A 122 -35.96 -6.64 13.77
N PRO A 123 -37.26 -6.93 13.94
CA PRO A 123 -37.88 -7.03 15.27
C PRO A 123 -37.28 -8.16 16.11
N ASP A 124 -37.07 -7.90 17.41
CA ASP A 124 -36.59 -8.92 18.34
C ASP A 124 -37.54 -10.12 18.42
N ILE A 125 -37.04 -11.29 18.01
CA ILE A 125 -37.79 -12.55 18.01
C ILE A 125 -38.12 -13.04 19.42
N PHE A 126 -37.41 -12.56 20.44
CA PHE A 126 -37.62 -12.87 21.85
C PHE A 126 -38.27 -11.72 22.62
N GLN A 127 -38.84 -10.72 21.96
CA GLN A 127 -39.47 -9.55 22.63
C GLN A 127 -40.53 -9.90 23.69
N LYS A 128 -41.12 -11.11 23.64
CA LYS A 128 -42.10 -11.61 24.62
C LYS A 128 -41.47 -12.38 25.79
N LEU A 129 -40.18 -12.68 25.73
CA LEU A 129 -39.46 -13.44 26.75
C LEU A 129 -38.90 -12.49 27.81
N ILE A 130 -39.17 -12.78 29.08
CA ILE A 130 -38.67 -11.97 30.20
C ILE A 130 -37.19 -12.31 30.43
N PRO A 131 -36.29 -11.31 30.56
CA PRO A 131 -34.88 -11.55 30.85
C PRO A 131 -34.68 -12.43 32.09
N MET A 132 -33.85 -13.47 31.96
CA MET A 132 -33.64 -14.45 33.03
C MET A 132 -33.04 -13.84 34.31
N VAL A 133 -32.39 -12.68 34.21
CA VAL A 133 -31.84 -11.91 35.34
C VAL A 133 -32.94 -11.38 36.29
N ASN A 134 -34.17 -11.16 35.78
CA ASN A 134 -35.26 -10.60 36.59
C ASN A 134 -36.09 -11.65 37.33
N LYS A 135 -35.75 -12.95 37.24
CA LYS A 135 -36.47 -14.01 37.97
C LYS A 135 -36.40 -13.86 39.49
N SER A 136 -35.39 -13.17 40.03
CA SER A 136 -35.26 -12.90 41.48
C SER A 136 -36.13 -11.73 41.97
N LEU A 137 -36.63 -10.86 41.09
CA LEU A 137 -37.51 -9.72 41.45
C LEU A 137 -39.01 -10.06 41.37
N LEU A 138 -39.37 -11.23 40.83
CA LEU A 138 -40.75 -11.73 40.74
C LEU A 138 -41.15 -12.67 41.90
N LEU A 139 -40.29 -12.81 42.92
CA LEU A 139 -40.50 -13.63 44.13
C LEU A 139 -40.65 -12.79 45.42
N LEU A 140 -40.84 -11.47 45.30
CA LEU A 140 -41.23 -10.55 46.38
C LEU A 140 -42.62 -9.98 46.10
#